data_AF-A0A9E2VA03-F1
#
_entry.id   AF-A0A9E2VA03-F1
#
_cell.length_a   1.000
_cell.length_b   1.000
_cell.length_c   1.000
_cell.angle_alpha   90.00
_cell.angle_beta   90.00
_cell.angle_gamma   90.00
#
_symmetry.space_group_name_H-M   'P 1'
#
loop_
_entity.id
_entity.type
_entity.pdbx_description
1 polymer ?
#
loop_
_entity_poly.entity_id
_entity_poly.type
_entity_poly.pdbx_seq_one_letter_code
_entity_poly.pdbx_strand_id
1 'polypeptide(L)'
;MENKMESSENAQITYRPGEDPEKDAWYTAFFIENHMDHFAYPDQVASPEQLTFMVHTDDDERYYPCSEKMFEAIMNKNNSSFIQQKYKEVFQRIMGLIDNQIEDERDKSFLKALIKIKFLHETHDEMMIPSRLEKRLLKIFLNRTLIDDPFLCEKAIRNNRVNKAICSEAFKKAINQVDNTAILEPPATLAGIKEFIEHVEIKRLLSLSVENSLWESDESKAYKEDDFHKLFDRQMIGNGVKPLLNFLGIESKEIYLKEEQTKKILWLADESGEIIVDLAIIKYLVKLGHKIIIAFKEGPLYTKVDFLDVHADEILSKELEGAFFIEEKNLGKNELVRILRSDNNIIAISDGTRENLNLLLTSKVFSRIFREVDGIISRGHDQKRRIFENHFQFTRDIFNISRGEDGSIQISYKPKHPSVIKFSHGGL
;
A
#
# COMPACT_ATOMS: atom_id res chain seq x y z
N MET A 1 22.93 33.41 15.00
CA MET A 1 23.95 32.41 14.66
C MET A 1 23.23 31.28 13.96
N GLU A 2 23.63 31.04 12.72
CA GLU A 2 22.89 30.32 11.69
C GLU A 2 22.68 28.85 12.01
N ASN A 3 21.46 28.40 11.74
CA ASN A 3 21.07 27.00 11.61
C ASN A 3 21.81 26.37 10.43
N LYS A 4 22.62 25.33 10.70
CA LYS A 4 22.90 24.31 9.69
C LYS A 4 21.79 23.28 9.76
N MET A 5 20.84 23.41 8.84
CA MET A 5 20.05 22.28 8.34
C MET A 5 21.06 21.24 7.87
N GLU A 6 21.10 20.09 8.53
CA GLU A 6 21.76 18.91 8.00
C GLU A 6 21.07 18.56 6.68
N SER A 7 21.86 18.73 5.63
CA SER A 7 21.58 18.39 4.26
C SER A 7 21.10 16.96 4.15
N SER A 8 19.97 16.77 3.48
CA SER A 8 19.68 15.55 2.74
C SER A 8 20.92 15.19 1.92
N GLU A 9 21.59 14.09 2.27
CA GLU A 9 22.60 13.50 1.41
C GLU A 9 21.96 13.27 0.04
N ASN A 10 22.51 13.91 -0.99
CA ASN A 10 22.15 13.69 -2.37
C ASN A 10 22.31 12.20 -2.66
N ALA A 11 21.19 11.46 -2.80
CA ALA A 11 21.20 10.15 -3.41
C ALA A 11 21.75 10.35 -4.83
N GLN A 12 23.00 9.96 -5.03
CA GLN A 12 23.71 10.13 -6.28
C GLN A 12 23.03 9.20 -7.28
N ILE A 13 22.32 9.77 -8.28
CA ILE A 13 21.63 8.97 -9.31
C ILE A 13 22.66 8.05 -9.96
N THR A 14 22.51 6.74 -9.75
CA THR A 14 23.55 5.74 -10.02
C THR A 14 23.71 5.44 -11.52
N TYR A 15 22.76 5.88 -12.35
CA TYR A 15 22.81 5.71 -13.80
C TYR A 15 22.22 6.92 -14.53
N ARG A 16 22.93 7.39 -15.56
CA ARG A 16 22.47 8.43 -16.49
C ARG A 16 22.52 7.87 -17.92
N PRO A 17 21.40 7.89 -18.67
CA PRO A 17 21.40 7.46 -20.06
C PRO A 17 22.40 8.23 -20.92
N GLY A 18 22.99 7.56 -21.91
CA GLY A 18 23.81 8.19 -22.95
C GLY A 18 25.28 8.39 -22.61
N GLU A 19 25.72 8.00 -21.40
CA GLU A 19 27.15 8.04 -21.02
C GLU A 19 27.93 6.79 -21.49
N ASP A 20 27.30 5.60 -21.50
CA ASP A 20 27.94 4.32 -21.81
C ASP A 20 26.96 3.38 -22.55
N PRO A 21 27.20 3.06 -23.84
CA PRO A 21 26.31 2.20 -24.62
C PRO A 21 26.08 0.80 -24.03
N GLU A 22 27.05 0.21 -23.33
CA GLU A 22 26.87 -1.12 -22.73
C GLU A 22 25.98 -1.04 -21.49
N LYS A 23 26.11 0.03 -20.69
CA LYS A 23 25.21 0.28 -19.55
C LYS A 23 23.81 0.63 -20.03
N ASP A 24 23.68 1.39 -21.11
CA ASP A 24 22.38 1.72 -21.71
C ASP A 24 21.66 0.47 -22.22
N ALA A 25 22.42 -0.45 -22.84
CA ALA A 25 21.89 -1.75 -23.25
C ALA A 25 21.47 -2.61 -22.04
N TRP A 26 22.27 -2.62 -20.97
CA TRP A 26 21.93 -3.34 -19.73
C TRP A 26 20.68 -2.78 -19.05
N TYR A 27 20.56 -1.46 -18.96
CA TYR A 27 19.39 -0.77 -18.44
C TYR A 27 18.14 -1.06 -19.28
N THR A 28 18.26 -1.03 -20.61
CA THR A 28 17.16 -1.40 -21.51
C THR A 28 16.75 -2.85 -21.32
N ALA A 29 17.73 -3.77 -21.25
CA ALA A 29 17.48 -5.18 -21.00
C ALA A 29 16.79 -5.41 -19.65
N PHE A 30 17.15 -4.67 -18.60
CA PHE A 30 16.47 -4.74 -17.30
C PHE A 30 14.97 -4.45 -17.42
N PHE A 31 14.54 -3.44 -18.18
CA PHE A 31 13.11 -3.16 -18.38
C PHE A 31 12.41 -4.22 -19.23
N ILE A 32 13.06 -4.71 -20.30
CA ILE A 32 12.50 -5.75 -21.17
C ILE A 32 12.34 -7.05 -20.39
N GLU A 33 13.43 -7.53 -19.76
CA GLU A 33 13.43 -8.78 -19.02
C GLU A 33 12.42 -8.75 -17.89
N ASN A 34 12.26 -7.63 -17.18
CA ASN A 34 11.23 -7.51 -16.15
C ASN A 34 9.80 -7.30 -16.68
N HIS A 35 9.59 -7.22 -17.99
CA HIS A 35 8.32 -6.89 -18.64
C HIS A 35 7.73 -5.57 -18.11
N MET A 36 8.57 -4.54 -18.12
CA MET A 36 8.29 -3.18 -17.67
C MET A 36 8.52 -2.16 -18.78
N ASP A 37 8.93 -2.61 -19.97
CA ASP A 37 9.13 -1.76 -21.12
C ASP A 37 7.82 -1.56 -21.90
N HIS A 38 7.41 -0.30 -22.09
CA HIS A 38 6.18 0.02 -22.82
C HIS A 38 6.27 -0.30 -24.31
N PHE A 39 7.44 -0.15 -24.93
CA PHE A 39 7.61 -0.43 -26.35
C PHE A 39 7.50 -1.94 -26.64
N ALA A 40 8.01 -2.77 -25.73
CA ALA A 40 7.87 -4.22 -25.82
C ALA A 40 6.48 -4.73 -25.38
N TYR A 41 5.82 -4.06 -24.41
CA TYR A 41 4.58 -4.53 -23.80
C TYR A 41 3.50 -3.43 -23.64
N PRO A 42 3.03 -2.79 -24.73
CA PRO A 42 2.18 -1.59 -24.67
C PRO A 42 0.80 -1.83 -24.04
N ASP A 43 0.28 -3.05 -24.12
CA ASP A 43 -1.03 -3.41 -23.54
C ASP A 43 -0.97 -3.71 -22.03
N GLN A 44 0.24 -3.90 -21.48
CA GLN A 44 0.44 -4.28 -20.07
C GLN A 44 1.11 -3.17 -19.27
N VAL A 45 1.97 -2.38 -19.91
CA VAL A 45 2.78 -1.34 -19.29
C VAL A 45 2.19 0.03 -19.62
N ALA A 46 1.97 0.84 -18.59
CA ALA A 46 1.54 2.22 -18.70
C ALA A 46 2.44 3.00 -19.67
N SER A 47 1.82 3.81 -20.53
CA SER A 47 2.58 4.74 -21.37
C SER A 47 3.30 5.78 -20.49
N PRO A 48 4.36 6.43 -20.99
CA PRO A 48 5.02 7.52 -20.26
C PRO A 48 4.02 8.58 -19.78
N GLU A 49 3.06 8.98 -20.62
CA GLU A 49 2.03 9.96 -20.27
C GLU A 49 1.13 9.46 -19.14
N GLN A 50 0.74 8.19 -19.14
CA GLN A 50 -0.04 7.62 -18.04
C GLN A 50 0.77 7.59 -16.74
N LEU A 51 2.07 7.28 -16.81
CA LEU A 51 2.94 7.25 -15.64
C LEU A 51 3.08 8.64 -14.99
N THR A 52 3.09 9.72 -15.79
CA THR A 52 3.14 11.11 -15.27
C THR A 52 1.93 11.48 -14.39
N PHE A 53 0.87 10.68 -14.39
CA PHE A 53 -0.24 10.87 -13.45
C PHE A 53 0.15 10.53 -12.01
N MET A 54 1.17 9.70 -11.83
CA MET A 54 1.54 9.12 -10.55
C MET A 54 2.94 9.53 -10.09
N VAL A 55 3.91 9.42 -11.00
CA VAL A 55 5.33 9.67 -10.72
C VAL A 55 5.76 10.94 -11.43
N HIS A 56 6.55 11.76 -10.74
CA HIS A 56 7.29 12.84 -11.35
C HIS A 56 8.69 12.32 -11.70
N THR A 57 8.99 12.26 -12.98
CA THR A 57 10.29 11.88 -13.53
C THR A 57 10.85 13.07 -14.31
N ASP A 58 12.15 13.31 -14.20
CA ASP A 58 12.84 14.23 -15.11
C ASP A 58 12.92 13.64 -16.53
N ASP A 59 13.25 14.46 -17.54
CA ASP A 59 13.09 14.13 -18.98
C ASP A 59 13.78 12.81 -19.42
N ASP A 60 14.83 12.36 -18.71
CA ASP A 60 15.60 11.16 -19.05
C ASP A 60 15.43 9.99 -18.06
N GLU A 61 14.61 10.16 -17.02
CA GLU A 61 14.49 9.19 -15.93
C GLU A 61 13.31 8.23 -16.14
N ARG A 62 13.52 6.91 -16.01
CA ARG A 62 12.42 5.92 -16.04
C ARG A 62 12.19 5.33 -14.65
N TYR A 63 10.94 5.39 -14.21
CA TYR A 63 10.50 4.77 -12.97
C TYR A 63 10.75 3.26 -12.94
N TYR A 64 11.26 2.74 -11.83
CA TYR A 64 11.35 1.31 -11.54
C TYR A 64 10.74 0.97 -10.17
N PRO A 65 10.01 -0.16 -10.06
CA PRO A 65 9.25 -0.50 -8.87
C PRO A 65 10.11 -1.27 -7.86
N CYS A 66 11.31 -0.83 -7.51
CA CYS A 66 12.14 -1.45 -6.47
C CYS A 66 12.89 -0.40 -5.64
N SER A 67 13.54 -0.85 -4.56
CA SER A 67 14.38 0.05 -3.77
C SER A 67 15.67 0.39 -4.50
N GLU A 68 16.26 1.52 -4.17
CA GLU A 68 17.52 1.99 -4.74
C GLU A 68 18.61 0.93 -4.59
N LYS A 69 18.77 0.38 -3.38
CA LYS A 69 19.70 -0.71 -3.10
C LYS A 69 19.53 -1.92 -4.03
N MET A 70 18.29 -2.28 -4.39
CA MET A 70 18.03 -3.38 -5.31
C MET A 70 18.38 -3.00 -6.75
N PHE A 71 17.99 -1.79 -7.18
CA PHE A 71 18.30 -1.30 -8.51
C PHE A 71 19.82 -1.20 -8.72
N GLU A 72 20.54 -0.59 -7.78
CA GLU A 72 22.00 -0.47 -7.81
C GLU A 72 22.71 -1.82 -7.84
N ALA A 73 22.25 -2.80 -7.05
CA ALA A 73 22.82 -4.14 -7.04
C ALA A 73 22.74 -4.80 -8.43
N ILE A 74 21.62 -4.61 -9.13
CA ILE A 74 21.37 -5.17 -10.47
C ILE A 74 22.16 -4.39 -11.54
N MET A 75 22.17 -3.06 -11.47
CA MET A 75 22.84 -2.21 -12.46
C MET A 75 24.36 -2.32 -12.37
N ASN A 76 24.93 -2.35 -11.16
CA ASN A 76 26.37 -2.39 -10.96
C ASN A 76 26.95 -3.81 -10.98
N LYS A 77 26.10 -4.85 -10.98
CA LYS A 77 26.52 -6.27 -10.95
C LYS A 77 27.49 -6.62 -9.81
N ASN A 78 27.45 -5.86 -8.71
CA ASN A 78 28.47 -5.88 -7.66
C ASN A 78 28.00 -6.54 -6.36
N ASN A 79 26.74 -6.99 -6.29
CA ASN A 79 26.15 -7.55 -5.07
C ASN A 79 25.31 -8.81 -5.32
N SER A 80 25.92 -9.76 -6.04
CA SER A 80 25.28 -11.05 -6.39
C SER A 80 24.77 -11.80 -5.16
N SER A 81 25.51 -11.82 -4.05
CA SER A 81 25.08 -12.52 -2.82
C SER A 81 23.75 -11.98 -2.26
N PHE A 82 23.57 -10.65 -2.27
CA PHE A 82 22.33 -10.01 -1.86
C PHE A 82 21.17 -10.36 -2.79
N ILE A 83 21.37 -10.31 -4.12
CA ILE A 83 20.34 -10.64 -5.11
C ILE A 83 19.94 -12.11 -4.98
N GLN A 84 20.91 -13.02 -4.93
CA GLN A 84 20.68 -14.46 -4.80
C GLN A 84 19.95 -14.81 -3.51
N GLN A 85 20.25 -14.12 -2.40
CA GLN A 85 19.48 -14.27 -1.16
C GLN A 85 18.01 -13.92 -1.37
N LYS A 86 17.71 -12.80 -2.04
CA LYS A 86 16.33 -12.39 -2.33
C LYS A 86 15.61 -13.32 -3.30
N TYR A 87 16.30 -13.88 -4.28
CA TYR A 87 15.75 -14.93 -5.13
C TYR A 87 15.46 -16.20 -4.35
N LYS A 88 16.35 -16.62 -3.46
CA LYS A 88 16.14 -17.81 -2.61
C LYS A 88 14.92 -17.66 -1.70
N GLU A 89 14.72 -16.48 -1.12
CA GLU A 89 13.52 -16.18 -0.32
C GLU A 89 12.23 -16.40 -1.14
N VAL A 90 12.18 -15.86 -2.37
CA VAL A 90 11.04 -16.03 -3.30
C VAL A 90 10.83 -17.51 -3.63
N PHE A 91 11.91 -18.22 -3.97
CA PHE A 91 11.86 -19.64 -4.31
C PHE A 91 11.31 -20.49 -3.17
N GLN A 92 11.78 -20.24 -1.94
CA GLN A 92 11.33 -20.94 -0.75
C GLN A 92 9.83 -20.71 -0.48
N ARG A 93 9.33 -19.47 -0.67
CA ARG A 93 7.90 -19.18 -0.53
C ARG A 93 7.05 -19.96 -1.52
N ILE A 94 7.44 -19.99 -2.79
CA ILE A 94 6.70 -20.74 -3.83
C ILE A 94 6.76 -22.25 -3.59
N MET A 95 7.91 -22.78 -3.15
CA MET A 95 8.04 -24.20 -2.81
C MET A 95 7.15 -24.57 -1.62
N GLY A 96 7.14 -23.74 -0.57
CA GLY A 96 6.24 -23.93 0.56
C GLY A 96 4.76 -23.86 0.17
N LEU A 97 4.40 -22.98 -0.78
CA LEU A 97 3.05 -22.93 -1.33
C LEU A 97 2.65 -24.26 -1.97
N ILE A 98 3.51 -24.83 -2.82
CA ILE A 98 3.27 -26.12 -3.46
C ILE A 98 3.13 -27.23 -2.42
N ASP A 99 3.99 -27.23 -1.40
CA ASP A 99 3.94 -28.23 -0.33
C ASP A 99 2.64 -28.20 0.48
N ASN A 100 2.10 -27.00 0.71
CA ASN A 100 0.91 -26.82 1.54
C ASN A 100 -0.40 -27.01 0.77
N GLN A 101 -0.42 -26.75 -0.54
CA GLN A 101 -1.66 -26.66 -1.31
C GLN A 101 -1.91 -27.85 -2.25
N ILE A 102 -0.87 -28.63 -2.56
CA ILE A 102 -0.97 -29.76 -3.51
C ILE A 102 -0.88 -31.06 -2.73
N GLU A 103 -1.94 -31.86 -2.78
CA GLU A 103 -1.99 -33.15 -2.08
C GLU A 103 -1.33 -34.28 -2.89
N ASP A 104 -1.57 -34.33 -4.20
CA ASP A 104 -1.02 -35.39 -5.06
C ASP A 104 0.51 -35.27 -5.22
N GLU A 105 1.23 -36.33 -4.87
CA GLU A 105 2.69 -36.34 -4.86
C GLU A 105 3.32 -36.26 -6.26
N ARG A 106 2.64 -36.75 -7.30
CA ARG A 106 3.13 -36.67 -8.67
C ARG A 106 3.01 -35.24 -9.19
N ASP A 107 1.86 -34.60 -8.99
CA ASP A 107 1.63 -33.21 -9.39
C ASP A 107 2.51 -32.25 -8.60
N LYS A 108 2.68 -32.49 -7.28
CA LYS A 108 3.63 -31.77 -6.43
C LYS A 108 5.05 -31.86 -6.97
N SER A 109 5.52 -33.08 -7.27
CA SER A 109 6.86 -33.31 -7.83
C SER A 109 7.03 -32.63 -9.19
N PHE A 110 6.03 -32.71 -10.07
CA PHE A 110 6.02 -32.05 -11.37
C PHE A 110 6.11 -30.52 -11.23
N LEU A 111 5.26 -29.92 -10.39
CA LEU A 111 5.24 -28.47 -10.18
C LEU A 111 6.56 -27.98 -9.58
N LYS A 112 7.10 -28.67 -8.57
CA LYS A 112 8.41 -28.35 -8.00
C LYS A 112 9.52 -28.36 -9.05
N ALA A 113 9.55 -29.39 -9.90
CA ALA A 113 10.52 -29.48 -10.99
C ALA A 113 10.36 -28.34 -11.98
N LEU A 114 9.13 -28.03 -12.40
CA LEU A 114 8.84 -26.94 -13.33
C LEU A 114 9.25 -25.57 -12.77
N ILE A 115 8.87 -25.27 -11.52
CA ILE A 115 9.25 -24.03 -10.84
C ILE A 115 10.77 -23.94 -10.69
N LYS A 116 11.47 -25.04 -10.36
CA LYS A 116 12.94 -25.05 -10.28
C LYS A 116 13.60 -24.73 -11.62
N ILE A 117 13.12 -25.33 -12.72
CA ILE A 117 13.63 -25.04 -14.07
C ILE A 117 13.41 -23.56 -14.40
N LYS A 118 12.22 -23.03 -14.14
CA LYS A 118 11.91 -21.62 -14.42
C LYS A 118 12.68 -20.66 -13.52
N PHE A 119 12.82 -20.96 -12.24
CA PHE A 119 13.64 -20.18 -11.33
C PHE A 119 15.08 -20.03 -11.85
N LEU A 120 15.74 -21.14 -12.17
CA LEU A 120 17.13 -21.12 -12.65
C LEU A 120 17.31 -20.33 -13.95
N HIS A 121 16.34 -20.41 -14.86
CA HIS A 121 16.36 -19.66 -16.11
C HIS A 121 16.21 -18.15 -15.87
N GLU A 122 15.23 -17.76 -15.05
CA GLU A 122 14.87 -16.36 -14.82
C GLU A 122 15.88 -15.60 -13.93
N THR A 123 16.68 -16.33 -13.13
CA THR A 123 17.68 -15.74 -12.23
C THR A 123 19.11 -15.83 -12.74
N HIS A 124 19.34 -16.38 -13.93
CA HIS A 124 20.68 -16.61 -14.48
C HIS A 124 21.50 -15.31 -14.59
N ASP A 125 20.91 -14.26 -15.15
CA ASP A 125 21.60 -12.99 -15.42
C ASP A 125 21.46 -11.96 -14.29
N GLU A 126 20.81 -12.33 -13.19
CA GLU A 126 20.56 -11.45 -12.02
C GLU A 126 19.83 -10.13 -12.33
N MET A 127 19.17 -10.03 -13.49
CA MET A 127 18.40 -8.85 -13.90
C MET A 127 17.00 -8.76 -13.29
N MET A 128 16.41 -9.89 -12.92
CA MET A 128 15.00 -9.95 -12.52
C MET A 128 14.82 -9.27 -11.17
N ILE A 129 13.82 -8.41 -11.02
CA ILE A 129 13.43 -7.92 -9.70
C ILE A 129 12.78 -9.08 -8.94
N PRO A 130 13.15 -9.36 -7.68
CA PRO A 130 12.62 -10.52 -6.94
C PRO A 130 11.08 -10.61 -6.90
N SER A 131 10.36 -9.49 -6.78
CA SER A 131 8.89 -9.50 -6.85
C SER A 131 8.33 -9.81 -8.23
N ARG A 132 9.08 -9.52 -9.30
CA ARG A 132 8.70 -9.89 -10.67
C ARG A 132 8.91 -11.38 -10.91
N LEU A 133 10.00 -11.94 -10.36
CA LEU A 133 10.22 -13.38 -10.29
C LEU A 133 9.06 -14.07 -9.55
N GLU A 134 8.70 -13.56 -8.37
CA GLU A 134 7.60 -14.09 -7.54
C GLU A 134 6.28 -14.12 -8.31
N LYS A 135 5.91 -13.01 -8.96
CA LYS A 135 4.72 -12.94 -9.82
C LYS A 135 4.73 -14.04 -10.89
N ARG A 136 5.85 -14.27 -11.57
CA ARG A 136 5.93 -15.28 -12.64
C ARG A 136 5.76 -16.68 -12.10
N LEU A 137 6.46 -17.01 -11.02
CA LEU A 137 6.40 -18.33 -10.41
C LEU A 137 5.02 -18.60 -9.82
N LEU A 138 4.40 -17.61 -9.16
CA LEU A 138 3.03 -17.71 -8.67
C LEU A 138 2.03 -17.87 -9.82
N LYS A 139 2.21 -17.14 -10.93
CA LYS A 139 1.35 -17.31 -12.12
C LYS A 139 1.46 -18.72 -12.72
N ILE A 140 2.65 -19.33 -12.71
CA ILE A 140 2.82 -20.73 -13.14
C ILE A 140 2.03 -21.66 -12.21
N PHE A 141 2.11 -21.45 -10.90
CA PHE A 141 1.32 -22.23 -9.94
C PHE A 141 -0.17 -22.13 -10.25
N LEU A 142 -0.73 -20.92 -10.25
CA LEU A 142 -2.17 -20.68 -10.46
C LEU A 142 -2.68 -21.27 -11.79
N ASN A 143 -1.93 -21.05 -12.88
CA ASN A 143 -2.32 -21.54 -14.20
C ASN A 143 -2.25 -23.07 -14.34
N ARG A 144 -1.58 -23.78 -13.43
CA ARG A 144 -1.38 -25.22 -13.50
C ARG A 144 -2.20 -26.02 -12.49
N THR A 145 -2.73 -25.40 -11.45
CA THR A 145 -3.34 -26.12 -10.31
C THR A 145 -4.86 -26.08 -10.28
N LEU A 146 -5.54 -25.34 -11.18
CA LEU A 146 -6.99 -25.06 -11.12
C LEU A 146 -7.43 -24.41 -9.79
N ILE A 147 -6.49 -23.99 -8.94
CA ILE A 147 -6.74 -23.27 -7.70
C ILE A 147 -6.78 -21.78 -8.05
N ASP A 148 -7.96 -21.18 -7.94
CA ASP A 148 -8.15 -19.76 -8.25
C ASP A 148 -7.43 -18.85 -7.24
N ASP A 149 -7.65 -19.08 -5.94
CA ASP A 149 -6.95 -18.41 -4.84
C ASP A 149 -6.50 -19.43 -3.76
N PRO A 150 -5.18 -19.66 -3.60
CA PRO A 150 -4.65 -20.60 -2.61
C PRO A 150 -4.82 -20.15 -1.15
N PHE A 151 -5.08 -18.87 -0.92
CA PHE A 151 -5.16 -18.28 0.43
C PHE A 151 -6.57 -17.85 0.81
N LEU A 152 -7.59 -18.13 -0.01
CA LEU A 152 -8.97 -17.70 0.23
C LEU A 152 -9.45 -17.99 1.67
N CYS A 153 -9.25 -19.22 2.16
CA CYS A 153 -9.65 -19.59 3.52
C CYS A 153 -8.84 -18.86 4.60
N GLU A 154 -7.52 -18.72 4.41
CA GLU A 154 -6.65 -18.01 5.35
C GLU A 154 -7.02 -16.52 5.43
N LYS A 155 -7.29 -15.88 4.29
CA LYS A 155 -7.77 -14.50 4.23
C LYS A 155 -9.08 -14.32 5.01
N ALA A 156 -10.05 -15.22 4.82
CA ALA A 156 -11.32 -15.19 5.55
C ALA A 156 -11.15 -15.39 7.06
N ILE A 157 -10.25 -16.29 7.46
CA ILE A 157 -9.92 -16.50 8.88
C ILE A 157 -9.32 -15.22 9.49
N ARG A 158 -8.38 -14.57 8.78
CA ARG A 158 -7.77 -13.30 9.20
C ARG A 158 -8.80 -12.20 9.39
N ASN A 159 -9.68 -11.99 8.41
CA ASN A 159 -10.77 -11.01 8.50
C ASN A 159 -11.69 -11.30 9.70
N ASN A 160 -12.03 -12.57 9.93
CA ASN A 160 -12.89 -12.99 11.03
C ASN A 160 -12.25 -12.77 12.42
N ARG A 161 -10.95 -13.01 12.57
CA ARG A 161 -10.23 -12.75 13.84
C ARG A 161 -10.34 -11.28 14.22
N VAL A 162 -10.02 -10.39 13.28
CA VAL A 162 -10.05 -8.94 13.53
C VAL A 162 -11.47 -8.46 13.80
N ASN A 163 -12.44 -8.90 13.00
CA ASN A 163 -13.83 -8.53 13.20
C ASN A 163 -14.35 -8.94 14.59
N LYS A 164 -13.99 -10.15 15.06
CA LYS A 164 -14.32 -10.58 16.44
C LYS A 164 -13.69 -9.70 17.50
N ALA A 165 -12.42 -9.35 17.33
CA ALA A 165 -11.71 -8.48 18.27
C ALA A 165 -12.35 -7.08 18.36
N ILE A 166 -12.62 -6.44 17.21
CA ILE A 166 -13.23 -5.09 17.14
C ILE A 166 -14.72 -5.11 17.53
N CYS A 167 -15.44 -6.21 17.33
CA CYS A 167 -16.82 -6.32 17.79
C CYS A 167 -16.96 -6.64 19.29
N SER A 168 -15.87 -7.00 19.97
CA SER A 168 -15.87 -7.40 21.37
C SER A 168 -16.30 -6.27 22.32
N GLU A 169 -16.89 -6.63 23.46
CA GLU A 169 -17.21 -5.65 24.51
C GLU A 169 -15.96 -4.99 25.08
N ALA A 170 -14.87 -5.75 25.21
CA ALA A 170 -13.59 -5.27 25.70
C ALA A 170 -13.05 -4.13 24.82
N PHE A 171 -13.03 -4.33 23.50
CA PHE A 171 -12.63 -3.28 22.57
C PHE A 171 -13.57 -2.06 22.66
N LYS A 172 -14.90 -2.29 22.63
CA LYS A 172 -15.90 -1.21 22.65
C LYS A 172 -15.78 -0.33 23.90
N LYS A 173 -15.46 -0.90 25.06
CA LYS A 173 -15.21 -0.11 26.27
C LYS A 173 -13.87 0.61 26.19
N ALA A 174 -12.80 -0.08 25.82
CA ALA A 174 -11.47 0.50 25.76
C ALA A 174 -11.36 1.67 24.76
N ILE A 175 -11.95 1.53 23.56
CA ILE A 175 -11.90 2.56 22.50
C ILE A 175 -12.66 3.83 22.91
N ASN A 176 -13.75 3.69 23.68
CA ASN A 176 -14.60 4.80 24.14
C ASN A 176 -14.19 5.34 25.51
N GLN A 177 -13.22 4.73 26.19
CA GLN A 177 -12.80 5.20 27.50
C GLN A 177 -12.09 6.55 27.38
N VAL A 178 -12.60 7.53 28.12
CA VAL A 178 -11.91 8.79 28.35
C VAL A 178 -11.01 8.60 29.55
N ASP A 179 -9.69 8.63 29.34
CA ASP A 179 -8.74 8.52 30.44
C ASP A 179 -8.72 9.84 31.22
N ASN A 180 -9.15 9.81 32.48
CA ASN A 180 -9.15 10.98 33.35
C ASN A 180 -7.73 11.54 33.58
N THR A 181 -6.68 10.73 33.37
CA THR A 181 -5.29 11.17 33.46
C THR A 181 -4.77 11.84 32.18
N ALA A 182 -5.42 11.59 31.03
CA ALA A 182 -5.10 12.27 29.77
C ALA A 182 -5.67 13.70 29.72
N ILE A 183 -6.66 14.01 30.56
CA ILE A 183 -7.30 15.33 30.70
C ILE A 183 -6.82 16.00 31.99
N LEU A 184 -5.50 16.02 32.24
CA LEU A 184 -4.96 16.80 33.35
C LEU A 184 -5.10 18.31 33.09
N GLU A 185 -5.10 18.72 31.82
CA GLU A 185 -5.41 20.08 31.37
C GLU A 185 -6.39 20.02 30.19
N PRO A 186 -7.72 20.04 30.43
CA PRO A 186 -8.68 20.03 29.34
C PRO A 186 -8.47 21.25 28.42
N PRO A 187 -8.60 21.09 27.09
CA PRO A 187 -8.54 22.23 26.18
C PRO A 187 -9.55 23.31 26.59
N ALA A 188 -9.12 24.57 26.55
CA ALA A 188 -9.93 25.70 27.03
C ALA A 188 -11.18 26.02 26.16
N THR A 189 -11.35 25.33 25.03
CA THR A 189 -12.44 25.57 24.08
C THR A 189 -13.10 24.26 23.65
N LEU A 190 -14.40 24.32 23.31
CA LEU A 190 -15.12 23.18 22.74
C LEU A 190 -14.48 22.66 21.44
N ALA A 191 -13.94 23.56 20.63
CA ALA A 191 -13.20 23.21 19.42
C ALA A 191 -11.95 22.39 19.76
N GLY A 192 -11.18 22.81 20.77
CA GLY A 192 -10.01 22.07 21.24
C GLY A 192 -10.36 20.71 21.86
N ILE A 193 -11.49 20.59 22.56
CA ILE A 193 -11.98 19.30 23.07
C ILE A 193 -12.29 18.35 21.90
N LYS A 194 -12.96 18.86 20.85
CA LYS A 194 -13.27 18.06 19.65
C LYS A 194 -11.98 17.59 18.96
N GLU A 195 -11.01 18.49 18.79
CA GLU A 195 -9.69 18.20 18.22
C GLU A 195 -8.94 17.12 19.02
N PHE A 196 -8.97 17.23 20.35
CA PHE A 196 -8.36 16.24 21.24
C PHE A 196 -9.02 14.86 21.11
N ILE A 197 -10.35 14.80 21.07
CA ILE A 197 -11.08 13.54 20.86
C ILE A 197 -10.74 12.95 19.48
N GLU A 198 -10.69 13.78 18.44
CA GLU A 198 -10.34 13.37 17.09
C GLU A 198 -8.92 12.75 17.04
N HIS A 199 -7.96 13.40 17.70
CA HIS A 199 -6.58 12.91 17.82
C HIS A 199 -6.50 11.58 18.58
N VAL A 200 -7.21 11.44 19.70
CA VAL A 200 -7.20 10.21 20.50
C VAL A 200 -7.81 9.06 19.71
N GLU A 201 -8.96 9.26 19.06
CA GLU A 201 -9.65 8.21 18.32
C GLU A 201 -8.81 7.72 17.13
N ILE A 202 -8.26 8.63 16.33
CA ILE A 202 -7.40 8.24 15.20
C ILE A 202 -6.14 7.51 15.68
N LYS A 203 -5.50 7.97 16.76
CA LYS A 203 -4.32 7.30 17.33
C LYS A 203 -4.65 5.86 17.72
N ARG A 204 -5.76 5.65 18.43
CA ARG A 204 -6.19 4.32 18.88
C ARG A 204 -6.47 3.39 17.71
N LEU A 205 -7.14 3.87 16.66
CA LEU A 205 -7.39 3.07 15.46
C LEU A 205 -6.09 2.75 14.71
N LEU A 206 -5.18 3.72 14.59
CA LEU A 206 -3.86 3.50 13.97
C LEU A 206 -3.01 2.51 14.76
N SER A 207 -3.10 2.47 16.10
CA SER A 207 -2.42 1.48 16.95
C SER A 207 -2.81 0.05 16.61
N LEU A 208 -4.08 -0.19 16.31
CA LEU A 208 -4.56 -1.51 15.90
C LEU A 208 -4.06 -1.88 14.50
N SER A 209 -3.91 -0.89 13.63
CA SER A 209 -3.53 -1.12 12.23
C SER A 209 -2.10 -1.66 12.06
N VAL A 210 -1.29 -1.62 13.12
CA VAL A 210 0.07 -2.18 13.15
C VAL A 210 0.19 -3.41 14.05
N GLU A 211 -0.95 -3.95 14.54
CA GLU A 211 -0.97 -5.11 15.43
C GLU A 211 -1.24 -6.43 14.68
N ASN A 212 -0.17 -7.03 14.17
CA ASN A 212 -0.24 -8.28 13.42
C ASN A 212 -0.96 -9.42 14.16
N SER A 213 -0.84 -9.51 15.49
CA SER A 213 -1.51 -10.60 16.25
C SER A 213 -3.03 -10.53 16.19
N LEU A 214 -3.62 -9.41 15.77
CA LEU A 214 -5.06 -9.31 15.51
C LEU A 214 -5.50 -10.22 14.35
N TRP A 215 -4.64 -10.47 13.36
CA TRP A 215 -4.96 -11.28 12.19
C TRP A 215 -4.08 -12.52 12.00
N GLU A 216 -2.79 -12.48 12.35
CA GLU A 216 -1.84 -13.58 12.15
C GLU A 216 -1.93 -14.68 13.22
N SER A 217 -2.50 -14.38 14.39
CA SER A 217 -2.59 -15.34 15.51
C SER A 217 -3.96 -15.35 16.18
N ASP A 218 -4.22 -16.39 16.97
CA ASP A 218 -5.44 -16.51 17.78
C ASP A 218 -5.35 -15.79 19.14
N GLU A 219 -4.25 -15.06 19.40
CA GLU A 219 -4.01 -14.36 20.68
C GLU A 219 -5.08 -13.32 20.97
N SER A 220 -5.56 -12.63 19.93
CA SER A 220 -6.60 -11.61 20.01
C SER A 220 -7.93 -12.13 20.58
N LYS A 221 -8.19 -13.44 20.56
CA LYS A 221 -9.39 -14.06 21.17
C LYS A 221 -9.42 -13.88 22.69
N ALA A 222 -8.25 -13.76 23.33
CA ALA A 222 -8.12 -13.66 24.79
C ALA A 222 -7.98 -12.21 25.28
N TYR A 223 -7.98 -11.23 24.37
CA TYR A 223 -7.76 -9.83 24.71
C TYR A 223 -8.82 -9.30 25.65
N LYS A 224 -8.36 -8.60 26.68
CA LYS A 224 -9.19 -7.84 27.63
C LYS A 224 -9.04 -6.35 27.37
N GLU A 225 -9.82 -5.54 28.10
CA GLU A 225 -9.78 -4.08 28.05
C GLU A 225 -8.33 -3.56 28.20
N ASP A 226 -7.60 -4.06 29.22
CA ASP A 226 -6.19 -3.71 29.48
C ASP A 226 -5.23 -4.01 28.31
N ASP A 227 -5.50 -5.05 27.51
CA ASP A 227 -4.66 -5.39 26.37
C ASP A 227 -4.84 -4.35 25.25
N PHE A 228 -6.07 -3.91 25.01
CA PHE A 228 -6.33 -2.80 24.08
C PHE A 228 -5.71 -1.50 24.58
N HIS A 229 -5.75 -1.19 25.88
CA HIS A 229 -5.08 -0.01 26.44
C HIS A 229 -3.57 -0.01 26.17
N LYS A 230 -2.89 -1.15 26.37
CA LYS A 230 -1.46 -1.28 26.03
C LYS A 230 -1.19 -1.01 24.54
N LEU A 231 -2.09 -1.43 23.64
CA LEU A 231 -1.97 -1.11 22.21
C LEU A 231 -2.15 0.39 21.96
N PHE A 232 -3.11 1.03 22.63
CA PHE A 232 -3.40 2.46 22.48
C PHE A 232 -2.29 3.38 23.02
N ASP A 233 -1.42 2.86 23.88
CA ASP A 233 -0.25 3.56 24.40
C ASP A 233 0.90 3.69 23.40
N ARG A 234 0.82 3.00 22.25
CA ARG A 234 1.81 3.09 21.17
C ARG A 234 2.06 4.53 20.76
N GLN A 235 3.33 4.85 20.56
CA GLN A 235 3.73 6.15 20.04
C GLN A 235 3.56 6.19 18.52
N MET A 236 3.13 7.33 18.01
CA MET A 236 3.22 7.66 16.59
C MET A 236 4.58 8.31 16.34
N ILE A 237 5.39 7.71 15.48
CA ILE A 237 6.74 8.16 15.16
C ILE A 237 6.92 8.38 13.66
N GLY A 238 8.00 9.05 13.27
CA GLY A 238 8.35 9.32 11.88
C GLY A 238 8.00 10.73 11.41
N ASN A 239 8.49 11.08 10.22
CA ASN A 239 8.34 12.41 9.64
C ASN A 239 6.91 12.72 9.18
N GLY A 240 6.04 11.71 9.10
CA GLY A 240 4.69 11.85 8.56
C GLY A 240 3.59 12.07 9.59
N VAL A 241 3.87 12.01 10.90
CA VAL A 241 2.85 12.14 11.95
C VAL A 241 2.11 13.48 11.85
N LYS A 242 2.81 14.60 12.01
CA LYS A 242 2.20 15.94 11.92
C LYS A 242 1.63 16.22 10.52
N PRO A 243 2.36 15.94 9.41
CA PRO A 243 1.80 16.12 8.08
C PRO A 243 0.48 15.35 7.85
N LEU A 244 0.36 14.11 8.35
CA LEU A 244 -0.86 13.33 8.24
C LEU A 244 -2.01 13.94 9.04
N LEU A 245 -1.79 14.27 10.32
CA LEU A 245 -2.82 14.86 11.17
C LEU A 245 -3.32 16.20 10.62
N ASN A 246 -2.41 17.03 10.09
CA ASN A 246 -2.77 18.26 9.40
C ASN A 246 -3.56 17.99 8.11
N PHE A 247 -3.13 17.00 7.32
CA PHE A 247 -3.80 16.62 6.07
C PHE A 247 -5.24 16.13 6.31
N LEU A 248 -5.47 15.43 7.41
CA LEU A 248 -6.78 14.94 7.86
C LEU A 248 -7.61 16.03 8.59
N GLY A 249 -7.07 17.24 8.80
CA GLY A 249 -7.76 18.31 9.52
C GLY A 249 -7.91 18.07 11.03
N ILE A 250 -7.14 17.14 11.60
CA ILE A 250 -7.16 16.75 13.02
C ILE A 250 -6.26 17.66 13.85
N GLU A 251 -5.12 18.13 13.33
CA GLU A 251 -4.29 19.16 13.98
C GLU A 251 -4.26 20.39 13.06
N SER A 252 -5.12 21.39 13.31
CA SER A 252 -5.18 22.59 12.47
C SER A 252 -5.19 23.87 13.31
N LYS A 253 -4.14 24.70 13.13
CA LYS A 253 -3.95 25.96 13.86
C LYS A 253 -5.00 27.03 13.52
N GLU A 254 -5.80 26.83 12.48
CA GLU A 254 -6.77 27.81 11.97
C GLU A 254 -8.18 27.19 11.96
N ILE A 255 -8.84 27.29 13.12
CA ILE A 255 -10.19 26.75 13.40
C ILE A 255 -11.25 27.27 12.40
N TYR A 256 -11.04 28.43 11.81
CA TYR A 256 -12.00 29.13 10.94
C TYR A 256 -11.99 28.68 9.46
N LEU A 257 -11.09 27.78 9.06
CA LEU A 257 -11.03 27.24 7.68
C LEU A 257 -11.46 25.76 7.58
N LYS A 258 -12.00 25.15 8.66
CA LYS A 258 -12.45 23.74 8.65
C LYS A 258 -13.54 23.46 7.60
N GLU A 259 -14.26 24.47 7.12
CA GLU A 259 -15.31 24.33 6.10
C GLU A 259 -14.79 23.95 4.70
N GLU A 260 -13.47 24.00 4.43
CA GLU A 260 -12.90 23.74 3.08
C GLU A 260 -12.13 22.40 2.92
N GLN A 261 -11.98 21.56 3.94
CA GLN A 261 -10.99 20.47 3.89
C GLN A 261 -11.55 19.05 3.68
N THR A 262 -12.65 18.88 2.95
CA THR A 262 -13.00 17.54 2.45
C THR A 262 -11.89 17.06 1.51
N LYS A 263 -11.21 15.96 1.87
CA LYS A 263 -10.15 15.37 1.05
C LYS A 263 -10.67 14.13 0.33
N LYS A 264 -10.22 13.95 -0.90
CA LYS A 264 -10.28 12.67 -1.62
C LYS A 264 -8.99 11.92 -1.33
N ILE A 265 -9.08 10.76 -0.71
CA ILE A 265 -7.92 9.98 -0.25
C ILE A 265 -7.93 8.65 -0.97
N LEU A 266 -6.81 8.30 -1.61
CA LEU A 266 -6.59 6.94 -2.12
C LEU A 266 -5.95 6.10 -1.01
N TRP A 267 -6.66 5.09 -0.53
CA TRP A 267 -6.19 4.11 0.44
C TRP A 267 -5.72 2.85 -0.28
N LEU A 268 -4.44 2.52 -0.20
CA LEU A 268 -3.88 1.30 -0.78
C LEU A 268 -3.99 0.17 0.24
N ALA A 269 -4.95 -0.74 0.05
CA ALA A 269 -5.12 -1.89 0.91
C ALA A 269 -3.91 -2.82 0.81
N ASP A 270 -3.58 -3.52 1.90
CA ASP A 270 -2.45 -4.47 1.94
C ASP A 270 -2.93 -5.88 2.28
N GLU A 271 -2.94 -6.27 3.55
CA GLU A 271 -3.22 -7.64 3.99
C GLU A 271 -4.69 -7.87 4.39
N SER A 272 -5.18 -9.11 4.20
CA SER A 272 -6.41 -9.58 4.83
C SER A 272 -6.24 -9.62 6.35
N GLY A 273 -7.30 -9.28 7.07
CA GLY A 273 -7.26 -8.95 8.49
C GLY A 273 -6.97 -7.47 8.72
N GLU A 274 -5.83 -6.96 8.24
CA GLU A 274 -5.48 -5.53 8.32
C GLU A 274 -6.58 -4.65 7.72
N ILE A 275 -7.14 -5.04 6.57
CA ILE A 275 -8.22 -4.32 5.89
C ILE A 275 -9.46 -4.08 6.78
N ILE A 276 -9.75 -4.95 7.75
CA ILE A 276 -10.90 -4.75 8.66
C ILE A 276 -10.62 -3.60 9.63
N VAL A 277 -9.38 -3.45 10.09
CA VAL A 277 -8.96 -2.27 10.87
C VAL A 277 -8.97 -1.02 9.99
N ASP A 278 -8.45 -1.14 8.77
CA ASP A 278 -8.46 -0.04 7.80
C ASP A 278 -9.88 0.46 7.55
N LEU A 279 -10.87 -0.43 7.42
CA LEU A 279 -12.27 -0.05 7.23
C LEU A 279 -12.84 0.69 8.45
N ALA A 280 -12.41 0.37 9.67
CA ALA A 280 -12.77 1.14 10.85
C ALA A 280 -12.19 2.57 10.79
N ILE A 281 -10.93 2.71 10.36
CA ILE A 281 -10.28 4.02 10.13
C ILE A 281 -11.01 4.78 9.01
N ILE A 282 -11.27 4.13 7.89
CA ILE A 282 -11.94 4.71 6.71
C ILE A 282 -13.33 5.22 7.08
N LYS A 283 -14.13 4.43 7.81
CA LYS A 283 -15.44 4.84 8.30
C LYS A 283 -15.35 6.05 9.24
N TYR A 284 -14.31 6.10 10.08
CA TYR A 284 -14.03 7.27 10.91
C TYR A 284 -13.68 8.50 10.06
N LEU A 285 -12.81 8.38 9.06
CA LEU A 285 -12.46 9.48 8.15
C LEU A 285 -13.65 9.97 7.31
N VAL A 286 -14.55 9.06 6.91
CA VAL A 286 -15.81 9.43 6.23
C VAL A 286 -16.72 10.23 7.16
N LYS A 287 -16.79 9.89 8.46
CA LYS A 287 -17.52 10.71 9.45
C LYS A 287 -16.92 12.12 9.61
N LEU A 288 -15.62 12.27 9.38
CA LEU A 288 -14.95 13.59 9.32
C LEU A 288 -15.21 14.34 7.99
N GLY A 289 -15.96 13.75 7.05
CA GLY A 289 -16.34 14.35 5.78
C GLY A 289 -15.38 14.08 4.62
N HIS A 290 -14.44 13.15 4.78
CA HIS A 290 -13.54 12.75 3.71
C HIS A 290 -14.18 11.73 2.76
N LYS A 291 -13.73 11.73 1.51
CA LYS A 291 -14.07 10.72 0.51
C LYS A 291 -12.89 9.77 0.35
N ILE A 292 -13.13 8.48 0.54
CA ILE A 292 -12.09 7.46 0.48
C ILE A 292 -12.29 6.57 -0.75
N ILE A 293 -11.19 6.36 -1.48
CA ILE A 293 -11.11 5.40 -2.57
C ILE A 293 -10.17 4.29 -2.12
N ILE A 294 -10.65 3.06 -2.04
CA ILE A 294 -9.87 1.89 -1.61
C ILE A 294 -9.39 1.15 -2.86
N ALA A 295 -8.08 0.96 -2.97
CA ALA A 295 -7.49 0.16 -4.02
C ALA A 295 -7.11 -1.23 -3.51
N PHE A 296 -7.72 -2.25 -4.10
CA PHE A 296 -7.43 -3.66 -3.88
C PHE A 296 -6.55 -4.20 -5.00
N LYS A 297 -5.94 -5.38 -4.79
CA LYS A 297 -5.31 -6.12 -5.90
C LYS A 297 -6.37 -6.58 -6.90
N GLU A 298 -5.98 -6.77 -8.15
CA GLU A 298 -6.87 -7.32 -9.19
C GLU A 298 -7.17 -8.81 -8.99
N GLY A 299 -6.32 -9.49 -8.23
CA GLY A 299 -6.53 -10.90 -7.91
C GLY A 299 -5.45 -11.43 -6.98
N PRO A 300 -5.43 -12.75 -6.76
CA PRO A 300 -4.75 -13.36 -5.64
C PRO A 300 -3.25 -13.09 -5.60
N LEU A 301 -2.79 -12.68 -4.42
CA LEU A 301 -1.39 -12.45 -4.09
C LEU A 301 -1.16 -12.78 -2.62
N TYR A 302 -0.93 -14.06 -2.33
CA TYR A 302 -0.80 -14.56 -0.96
C TYR A 302 -1.97 -14.09 -0.09
N THR A 303 -1.68 -13.43 1.03
CA THR A 303 -2.67 -12.94 1.98
C THR A 303 -3.07 -11.48 1.73
N LYS A 304 -2.63 -10.88 0.61
CA LYS A 304 -3.07 -9.54 0.23
C LYS A 304 -4.53 -9.55 -0.21
N VAL A 305 -5.27 -8.54 0.23
CA VAL A 305 -6.68 -8.40 -0.13
C VAL A 305 -6.82 -7.97 -1.59
N ASP A 306 -7.68 -8.68 -2.31
CA ASP A 306 -7.98 -8.42 -3.71
C ASP A 306 -9.46 -8.09 -3.93
N PHE A 307 -9.76 -7.64 -5.14
CA PHE A 307 -11.06 -7.11 -5.51
C PHE A 307 -12.15 -8.21 -5.52
N LEU A 308 -11.78 -9.48 -5.73
CA LEU A 308 -12.71 -10.61 -5.71
C LEU A 308 -13.04 -11.03 -4.26
N ASP A 309 -12.08 -10.88 -3.34
CA ASP A 309 -12.29 -11.15 -1.90
C ASP A 309 -13.50 -10.37 -1.36
N VAL A 310 -13.73 -9.14 -1.84
CA VAL A 310 -14.84 -8.30 -1.37
C VAL A 310 -16.21 -8.95 -1.59
N HIS A 311 -16.35 -9.78 -2.63
CA HIS A 311 -17.59 -10.50 -2.91
C HIS A 311 -17.60 -11.90 -2.31
N ALA A 312 -16.43 -12.52 -2.10
CA ALA A 312 -16.30 -13.87 -1.60
C ALA A 312 -16.33 -13.97 -0.06
N ASP A 313 -15.83 -12.95 0.64
CA ASP A 313 -15.77 -12.88 2.10
C ASP A 313 -16.99 -12.15 2.68
N GLU A 314 -17.80 -12.84 3.48
CA GLU A 314 -19.02 -12.29 4.08
C GLU A 314 -18.76 -11.09 5.00
N ILE A 315 -17.64 -11.07 5.72
CA ILE A 315 -17.28 -10.01 6.65
C ILE A 315 -16.86 -8.78 5.87
N LEU A 316 -15.98 -8.95 4.88
CA LEU A 316 -15.50 -7.86 4.04
C LEU A 316 -16.65 -7.24 3.23
N SER A 317 -17.51 -8.09 2.66
CA SER A 317 -18.73 -7.68 1.95
C SER A 317 -19.64 -6.83 2.84
N LYS A 318 -19.89 -7.27 4.07
CA LYS A 318 -20.68 -6.52 5.05
C LYS A 318 -20.02 -5.21 5.46
N GLU A 319 -18.71 -5.21 5.71
CA GLU A 319 -18.00 -4.01 6.11
C GLU A 319 -17.98 -2.93 5.00
N LEU A 320 -18.07 -3.35 3.74
CA LEU A 320 -18.14 -2.50 2.54
C LEU A 320 -19.58 -2.26 2.04
N GLU A 321 -20.60 -2.63 2.81
CA GLU A 321 -21.99 -2.35 2.45
C GLU A 321 -22.20 -0.83 2.26
N GLY A 322 -22.72 -0.45 1.08
CA GLY A 322 -22.89 0.95 0.69
C GLY A 322 -21.67 1.60 0.01
N ALA A 323 -20.55 0.87 -0.17
CA ALA A 323 -19.45 1.32 -1.02
C ALA A 323 -19.82 1.22 -2.51
N PHE A 324 -19.29 2.14 -3.33
CA PHE A 324 -19.46 2.11 -4.78
C PHE A 324 -18.29 1.39 -5.46
N PHE A 325 -18.58 0.34 -6.23
CA PHE A 325 -17.56 -0.48 -6.90
C PHE A 325 -17.35 -0.02 -8.33
N ILE A 326 -16.09 0.21 -8.73
CA ILE A 326 -15.71 0.45 -10.12
C ILE A 326 -15.10 -0.83 -10.68
N GLU A 327 -15.92 -1.63 -11.35
CA GLU A 327 -15.49 -2.87 -12.01
C GLU A 327 -14.89 -2.61 -13.40
N GLU A 328 -15.29 -1.52 -14.05
CA GLU A 328 -14.90 -1.19 -15.42
C GLU A 328 -13.43 -0.77 -15.50
N LYS A 329 -12.63 -1.53 -16.25
CA LYS A 329 -11.18 -1.33 -16.35
C LYS A 329 -10.78 -0.13 -17.22
N ASN A 330 -11.68 0.32 -18.09
CA ASN A 330 -11.43 1.37 -19.09
C ASN A 330 -12.37 2.56 -18.95
N LEU A 331 -12.64 2.99 -17.71
CA LEU A 331 -13.58 4.06 -17.42
C LEU A 331 -13.07 5.44 -17.87
N GLY A 332 -13.84 6.14 -18.71
CA GLY A 332 -13.45 7.42 -19.32
C GLY A 332 -13.23 8.56 -18.31
N LYS A 333 -12.47 9.61 -18.69
CA LYS A 333 -12.16 10.75 -17.79
C LYS A 333 -13.43 11.39 -17.20
N ASN A 334 -14.41 11.71 -18.04
CA ASN A 334 -15.61 12.43 -17.62
C ASN A 334 -16.50 11.57 -16.70
N GLU A 335 -16.54 10.27 -16.97
CA GLU A 335 -17.26 9.32 -16.13
C GLU A 335 -16.62 9.18 -14.76
N LEU A 336 -15.28 9.12 -14.70
CA LEU A 336 -14.56 9.03 -13.43
C LEU A 336 -14.82 10.27 -12.58
N VAL A 337 -14.73 11.45 -13.18
CA VAL A 337 -15.01 12.72 -12.49
C VAL A 337 -16.44 12.74 -11.96
N ARG A 338 -17.42 12.23 -12.72
CA ARG A 338 -18.81 12.10 -12.27
C ARG A 338 -18.93 11.18 -11.05
N ILE A 339 -18.28 10.02 -11.08
CA ILE A 339 -18.28 9.07 -9.94
C ILE A 339 -17.63 9.72 -8.72
N LEU A 340 -16.47 10.37 -8.88
CA LEU A 340 -15.79 11.05 -7.77
C LEU A 340 -16.59 12.22 -7.19
N ARG A 341 -17.50 12.82 -7.96
CA ARG A 341 -18.44 13.87 -7.52
C ARG A 341 -19.77 13.34 -6.97
N SER A 342 -20.04 12.05 -7.09
CA SER A 342 -21.26 11.44 -6.53
C SER A 342 -21.30 11.51 -5.01
N ASP A 343 -22.44 11.20 -4.41
CA ASP A 343 -22.60 11.19 -2.94
C ASP A 343 -21.98 9.94 -2.27
N ASN A 344 -21.35 9.05 -3.06
CA ASN A 344 -20.62 7.90 -2.54
C ASN A 344 -19.33 8.36 -1.86
N ASN A 345 -19.24 8.16 -0.55
CA ASN A 345 -18.07 8.51 0.25
C ASN A 345 -17.00 7.42 0.29
N ILE A 346 -17.37 6.17 0.02
CA ILE A 346 -16.45 5.04 -0.12
C ILE A 346 -16.57 4.48 -1.53
N ILE A 347 -15.45 4.41 -2.24
CA ILE A 347 -15.35 3.84 -3.58
C ILE A 347 -14.30 2.73 -3.54
N ALA A 348 -14.61 1.55 -4.09
CA ALA A 348 -13.68 0.44 -4.20
C ALA A 348 -13.24 0.26 -5.66
N ILE A 349 -11.93 0.09 -5.87
CA ILE A 349 -11.32 -0.15 -7.19
C ILE A 349 -10.31 -1.29 -7.11
N SER A 350 -10.02 -1.88 -8.27
CA SER A 350 -8.82 -2.68 -8.48
C SER A 350 -7.65 -1.80 -8.93
N ASP A 351 -6.45 -2.06 -8.38
CA ASP A 351 -5.20 -1.48 -8.84
C ASP A 351 -4.72 -2.05 -10.19
N GLY A 352 -5.36 -3.12 -10.68
CA GLY A 352 -5.06 -3.79 -11.95
C GLY A 352 -3.92 -4.81 -11.88
N THR A 353 -3.34 -5.05 -10.69
CA THR A 353 -2.13 -5.85 -10.51
C THR A 353 -2.37 -7.10 -9.67
N ARG A 354 -1.58 -8.14 -9.95
CA ARG A 354 -1.47 -9.37 -9.13
C ARG A 354 -0.04 -9.52 -8.60
N GLU A 355 0.54 -8.40 -8.19
CA GLU A 355 1.91 -8.29 -7.70
C GLU A 355 2.03 -7.15 -6.67
N ASN A 356 3.17 -7.09 -5.98
CA ASN A 356 3.50 -5.95 -5.12
C ASN A 356 3.46 -4.65 -5.93
N LEU A 357 3.12 -3.54 -5.28
CA LEU A 357 2.86 -2.25 -5.94
C LEU A 357 3.89 -1.93 -7.04
N ASN A 358 3.37 -1.81 -8.26
CA ASN A 358 4.15 -1.50 -9.45
C ASN A 358 3.36 -0.53 -10.33
N LEU A 359 3.65 0.76 -10.20
CA LEU A 359 2.92 1.84 -10.87
C LEU A 359 2.95 1.73 -12.41
N LEU A 360 3.97 1.08 -12.99
CA LEU A 360 4.05 0.81 -14.42
C LEU A 360 2.96 -0.14 -14.92
N LEU A 361 2.41 -0.98 -14.05
CA LEU A 361 1.49 -2.07 -14.44
C LEU A 361 0.08 -1.86 -13.88
N THR A 362 -0.17 -0.70 -13.27
CA THR A 362 -1.49 -0.38 -12.71
C THR A 362 -2.52 -0.10 -13.80
N SER A 363 -3.80 -0.27 -13.44
CA SER A 363 -4.91 0.01 -14.35
C SER A 363 -4.99 1.49 -14.74
N LYS A 364 -5.61 1.77 -15.90
CA LYS A 364 -5.91 3.14 -16.33
C LYS A 364 -6.81 3.88 -15.35
N VAL A 365 -7.72 3.16 -14.69
CA VAL A 365 -8.60 3.74 -13.65
C VAL A 365 -7.79 4.12 -12.41
N PHE A 366 -6.92 3.23 -11.94
CA PHE A 366 -6.05 3.51 -10.79
C PHE A 366 -5.18 4.74 -11.03
N SER A 367 -4.45 4.80 -12.14
CA SER A 367 -3.59 5.95 -12.47
C SER A 367 -4.36 7.27 -12.59
N ARG A 368 -5.57 7.25 -13.13
CA ARG A 368 -6.44 8.44 -13.17
C ARG A 368 -6.89 8.84 -11.76
N ILE A 369 -7.30 7.90 -10.93
CA ILE A 369 -7.70 8.17 -9.54
C ILE A 369 -6.54 8.76 -8.75
N PHE A 370 -5.34 8.17 -8.88
CA PHE A 370 -4.11 8.69 -8.28
C PHE A 370 -3.92 10.17 -8.63
N ARG A 371 -4.16 10.57 -9.89
CA ARG A 371 -4.13 11.98 -10.27
C ARG A 371 -5.25 12.81 -9.63
N GLU A 372 -6.47 12.30 -9.49
CA GLU A 372 -7.60 13.13 -9.02
C GLU A 372 -7.66 13.34 -7.50
N VAL A 373 -7.05 12.44 -6.71
CA VAL A 373 -7.05 12.53 -5.23
C VAL A 373 -6.20 13.68 -4.69
N ASP A 374 -6.36 13.97 -3.40
CA ASP A 374 -5.61 15.00 -2.67
C ASP A 374 -4.39 14.42 -1.95
N GLY A 375 -4.45 13.14 -1.57
CA GLY A 375 -3.34 12.41 -0.96
C GLY A 375 -3.57 10.90 -0.99
N ILE A 376 -2.51 10.16 -0.68
CA ILE A 376 -2.48 8.70 -0.75
C ILE A 376 -2.00 8.16 0.59
N ILE A 377 -2.72 7.17 1.11
CA ILE A 377 -2.33 6.43 2.31
C ILE A 377 -2.02 5.00 1.89
N SER A 378 -0.78 4.59 2.09
CA SER A 378 -0.28 3.24 1.85
C SER A 378 -0.04 2.50 3.15
N ARG A 379 -0.07 1.17 3.08
CA ARG A 379 -0.05 0.27 4.23
C ARG A 379 1.12 -0.71 4.16
N GLY A 380 1.66 -1.06 5.32
CA GLY A 380 2.69 -2.09 5.45
C GLY A 380 4.09 -1.71 4.93
N HIS A 381 5.07 -2.56 5.27
CA HIS A 381 6.48 -2.37 4.87
C HIS A 381 6.71 -2.61 3.38
N ASP A 382 5.92 -3.49 2.77
CA ASP A 382 6.12 -3.87 1.38
C ASP A 382 5.80 -2.71 0.44
N GLN A 383 4.73 -1.96 0.71
CA GLN A 383 4.42 -0.73 -0.03
C GLN A 383 5.37 0.41 0.34
N LYS A 384 5.77 0.51 1.63
CA LYS A 384 6.79 1.47 2.08
C LYS A 384 8.07 1.36 1.26
N ARG A 385 8.59 0.14 1.08
CA ARG A 385 9.79 -0.14 0.30
C ARG A 385 9.66 0.33 -1.16
N ARG A 386 8.48 0.25 -1.76
CA ARG A 386 8.24 0.66 -3.17
C ARG A 386 8.09 2.16 -3.36
N ILE A 387 7.71 2.89 -2.32
CA ILE A 387 7.41 4.33 -2.41
C ILE A 387 8.54 5.18 -1.79
N PHE A 388 9.16 4.69 -0.71
CA PHE A 388 10.07 5.48 0.14
C PHE A 388 11.54 5.10 0.01
N GLU A 389 11.86 3.85 -0.33
CA GLU A 389 13.25 3.40 -0.46
C GLU A 389 13.82 3.65 -1.87
N ASN A 390 13.41 4.73 -2.52
CA ASN A 390 13.88 5.18 -3.83
C ASN A 390 13.85 6.71 -3.92
N HIS A 391 14.53 7.25 -4.93
CA HIS A 391 14.66 8.69 -5.16
C HIS A 391 13.45 9.33 -5.86
N PHE A 392 12.64 8.56 -6.59
CA PHE A 392 11.50 9.07 -7.37
C PHE A 392 10.57 9.95 -6.55
N GLN A 393 10.05 11.01 -7.15
CA GLN A 393 9.02 11.85 -6.55
C GLN A 393 7.65 11.54 -7.15
N PHE A 394 6.59 11.92 -6.45
CA PHE A 394 5.23 11.60 -6.84
C PHE A 394 4.40 12.85 -7.06
N THR A 395 3.31 12.72 -7.81
CA THR A 395 2.40 13.82 -8.12
C THR A 395 1.46 14.18 -6.96
N ARG A 396 1.44 13.35 -5.91
CA ARG A 396 0.57 13.48 -4.74
C ARG A 396 1.36 13.29 -3.46
N ASP A 397 0.83 13.86 -2.39
CA ASP A 397 1.31 13.63 -1.04
C ASP A 397 1.05 12.16 -0.69
N ILE A 398 2.10 11.44 -0.28
CA ILE A 398 1.99 10.03 0.08
C ILE A 398 2.40 9.81 1.52
N PHE A 399 1.53 9.13 2.25
CA PHE A 399 1.75 8.65 3.60
C PHE A 399 1.89 7.13 3.55
N ASN A 400 2.75 6.59 4.40
CA ASN A 400 2.79 5.16 4.69
C ASN A 400 2.65 4.95 6.18
N ILE A 401 1.76 4.05 6.56
CA ILE A 401 1.60 3.60 7.94
C ILE A 401 2.08 2.16 8.01
N SER A 402 3.10 1.92 8.82
CA SER A 402 3.69 0.60 9.04
C SER A 402 4.01 0.39 10.52
N ARG A 403 4.22 -0.86 10.91
CA ARG A 403 4.76 -1.19 12.23
C ARG A 403 6.20 -0.67 12.36
N GLY A 404 6.54 -0.09 13.51
CA GLY A 404 7.92 0.22 13.90
C GLY A 404 8.63 -0.99 14.50
N GLU A 405 9.95 -0.95 14.61
CA GLU A 405 10.75 -2.07 15.16
C GLU A 405 10.37 -2.41 16.61
N ASP A 406 9.96 -1.42 17.39
CA ASP A 406 9.51 -1.52 18.78
C ASP A 406 7.99 -1.70 18.93
N GLY A 407 7.26 -1.89 17.82
CA GLY A 407 5.80 -1.94 17.81
C GLY A 407 5.11 -0.58 17.84
N SER A 408 5.84 0.53 17.72
CA SER A 408 5.27 1.86 17.47
C SER A 408 4.56 1.95 16.12
N ILE A 409 3.80 3.03 15.93
CA ILE A 409 3.16 3.35 14.65
C ILE A 409 4.13 4.23 13.86
N GLN A 410 4.81 3.66 12.86
CA GLN A 410 5.71 4.40 11.98
C GLN A 410 4.91 5.05 10.84
N ILE A 411 4.86 6.38 10.84
CA ILE A 411 4.21 7.19 9.80
C ILE A 411 5.28 7.89 8.98
N SER A 412 5.41 7.47 7.71
CA SER A 412 6.37 8.04 6.77
C SER A 412 5.64 8.96 5.79
N TYR A 413 6.23 10.10 5.46
CA TYR A 413 5.65 11.08 4.54
C TYR A 413 6.62 11.44 3.41
N LYS A 414 6.11 11.40 2.18
CA LYS A 414 6.80 11.85 0.96
C LYS A 414 5.93 12.92 0.31
N PRO A 415 6.37 14.20 0.30
CA PRO A 415 5.56 15.28 -0.23
C PRO A 415 5.40 15.15 -1.75
N LYS A 416 4.30 15.68 -2.29
CA LYS A 416 4.16 15.84 -3.73
C LYS A 416 5.27 16.75 -4.27
N HIS A 417 5.67 16.52 -5.51
CA HIS A 417 6.67 17.39 -6.13
C HIS A 417 6.16 18.84 -6.30
N PRO A 418 6.96 19.88 -5.96
CA PRO A 418 6.52 21.27 -6.02
C PRO A 418 6.09 21.77 -7.40
N SER A 419 6.59 21.20 -8.49
CA SER A 419 6.20 21.60 -9.86
C SER A 419 4.82 21.10 -10.27
N VAL A 420 4.23 20.16 -9.51
CA VAL A 420 2.93 19.56 -9.85
C VAL A 420 1.79 20.46 -9.38
N ILE A 421 1.25 21.25 -10.30
CA ILE A 421 0.11 22.13 -10.06
C ILE A 421 -1.20 21.34 -10.24
N LYS A 422 -2.07 21.33 -9.21
CA LYS A 422 -3.44 20.83 -9.32
C LYS A 422 -4.35 21.98 -9.74
N PHE A 423 -4.87 21.95 -10.96
CA PHE A 423 -5.96 22.85 -11.35
C PHE A 423 -7.26 22.37 -10.67
N SER A 424 -7.71 23.07 -9.64
CA SER A 424 -9.03 22.84 -9.06
C SER A 424 -10.10 23.14 -10.11
N HIS A 425 -10.94 22.17 -10.46
CA HIS A 425 -12.12 22.37 -11.32
C HIS A 425 -13.26 23.08 -10.56
N GLY A 426 -12.93 24.15 -9.84
CA GLY A 426 -13.87 25.07 -9.20
C GLY A 426 -13.79 26.40 -9.92
N GLY A 427 -14.60 26.55 -10.96
CA GLY A 427 -14.58 27.73 -11.83
C GLY A 427 -15.10 27.45 -13.22
N LEU A 428 -16.33 26.94 -13.31
CA LEU A 428 -17.24 27.13 -14.45
C LEU A 428 -18.67 27.11 -13.90
#